data_AF-A0A2G6I280-F1
#
_entry.id   AF-A0A2G6I280-F1
#
_cell.length_a   1.000
_cell.length_b   1.000
_cell.length_c   1.000
_cell.angle_alpha   90.00
_cell.angle_beta   90.00
_cell.angle_gamma   90.00
#
_symmetry.space_group_name_H-M   'P 1'
#
loop_
_entity.id
_entity.type
_entity.pdbx_description
1 polymer ?
#
loop_
_entity_poly.entity_id
_entity_poly.type
_entity_poly.pdbx_seq_one_letter_code
_entity_poly.pdbx_strand_id
1 'polypeptide(L)'
;MRKLFRAGCVLSAAFLLILSSCTADEINIPPSLRGSRDLQQMLRIARQSASRPAVRYAALEPVISRYRAAGEIKALNALLGRFLQENPGDPYGAYYLMAMAEGARDTGSKELSLDYMRRLLKNYPDLEIAGRSLHLLAMAELARNTDSPREAIAMRMEMQQRFFDRIDPGRNLYALAGEYRKIGNWDAMYAAYRNFLDYPQTVIPGNPDAAYEIGKQLEFHNSSKYWTMNDLDELVRTVKYAIRTRDAALLKRYQAEDFFLMSWTQRTSDDFTHTRMNLGSFLQRNIRYRSELESFSNDREAYLWSAGWSWKIPTWYLYFRKIDYPADPEINGRWEWAGIYFGERL
;
A
#
# COMPACT_ATOMS: atom_id res chain seq x y z
N MET A 1 -55.76 -37.86 -58.86
CA MET A 1 -55.35 -38.83 -59.90
C MET A 1 -53.86 -38.68 -60.15
N ARG A 2 -53.11 -39.77 -59.99
CA ARG A 2 -51.65 -39.89 -60.12
C ARG A 2 -51.20 -39.55 -61.56
N LYS A 3 -50.03 -38.93 -61.71
CA LYS A 3 -48.96 -39.41 -62.62
C LYS A 3 -47.58 -39.01 -62.08
N LEU A 4 -46.76 -40.05 -61.89
CA LEU A 4 -45.29 -40.01 -61.96
C LEU A 4 -44.86 -39.56 -63.36
N PHE A 5 -43.70 -38.90 -63.51
CA PHE A 5 -42.56 -39.43 -64.29
C PHE A 5 -41.27 -38.61 -64.11
N ARG A 6 -40.16 -39.35 -64.11
CA ARG A 6 -38.75 -38.96 -63.93
C ARG A 6 -38.22 -38.13 -65.11
N ALA A 7 -37.17 -37.34 -64.87
CA ALA A 7 -35.81 -37.52 -65.45
C ALA A 7 -35.02 -36.20 -65.48
N GLY A 8 -33.70 -36.30 -65.32
CA GLY A 8 -32.76 -35.37 -65.95
C GLY A 8 -31.85 -34.60 -65.00
N CYS A 9 -30.66 -35.16 -64.78
CA CYS A 9 -29.48 -34.45 -64.29
C CYS A 9 -29.28 -33.11 -65.01
N VAL A 10 -29.30 -32.00 -64.28
CA VAL A 10 -28.74 -30.73 -64.72
C VAL A 10 -28.03 -30.07 -63.53
N LEU A 11 -26.71 -29.98 -63.67
CA LEU A 11 -25.79 -29.06 -63.03
C LEU A 11 -25.49 -29.24 -61.52
N SER A 12 -24.60 -30.20 -61.26
CA SER A 12 -23.57 -30.15 -60.21
C SER A 12 -22.55 -29.02 -60.46
N ALA A 13 -22.98 -27.75 -60.41
CA ALA A 13 -22.08 -26.60 -60.61
C ALA A 13 -22.39 -25.39 -59.72
N ALA A 14 -23.09 -25.59 -58.59
CA ALA A 14 -23.42 -24.50 -57.65
C ALA A 14 -22.90 -24.72 -56.21
N PHE A 15 -22.08 -25.75 -55.98
CA PHE A 15 -21.56 -26.09 -54.64
C PHE A 15 -20.02 -26.04 -54.53
N LEU A 16 -19.37 -25.29 -55.43
CA LEU A 16 -17.90 -25.16 -55.50
C LEU A 16 -17.41 -23.70 -55.49
N LEU A 17 -18.23 -22.77 -54.98
CA LEU A 17 -17.91 -21.33 -54.90
C LEU A 17 -18.06 -20.73 -53.49
N ILE A 18 -18.01 -21.54 -52.43
CA ILE A 18 -17.95 -21.06 -51.03
C ILE A 18 -16.65 -21.53 -50.32
N LEU A 19 -15.58 -21.76 -51.09
CA LEU A 19 -14.25 -22.06 -50.53
C LEU A 19 -13.18 -21.12 -51.08
N SER A 20 -13.49 -19.82 -51.14
CA SER A 20 -12.52 -18.78 -51.49
C SER A 20 -12.88 -17.44 -50.86
N SER A 21 -12.76 -17.34 -49.53
CA SER A 21 -12.31 -16.09 -48.86
C SER A 21 -12.08 -16.32 -47.36
N CYS A 22 -11.22 -17.27 -47.00
CA CYS A 22 -10.32 -16.99 -45.89
C CYS A 22 -9.22 -16.08 -46.44
N THR A 23 -9.55 -14.80 -46.64
CA THR A 23 -8.53 -13.78 -46.86
C THR A 23 -7.67 -13.73 -45.61
N ALA A 24 -6.37 -13.89 -45.79
CA ALA A 24 -5.37 -13.81 -44.74
C ALA A 24 -5.67 -12.63 -43.80
N ASP A 25 -5.70 -12.92 -42.50
CA ASP A 25 -6.07 -12.04 -41.40
C ASP A 25 -5.20 -10.75 -41.44
N GLU A 26 -5.68 -9.74 -42.14
CA GLU A 26 -4.96 -8.50 -42.40
C GLU A 26 -4.84 -7.72 -41.08
N ILE A 27 -3.62 -7.31 -40.69
CA ILE A 27 -3.49 -6.38 -39.55
C ILE A 27 -4.22 -5.12 -39.98
N ASN A 28 -5.32 -4.79 -39.29
CA ASN A 28 -6.01 -3.54 -39.52
C ASN A 28 -5.14 -2.40 -38.98
N ILE A 29 -4.36 -1.79 -39.87
CA ILE A 29 -3.57 -0.60 -39.55
C ILE A 29 -4.52 0.60 -39.46
N PRO A 30 -4.52 1.35 -38.33
CA PRO A 30 -5.36 2.52 -38.17
C PRO A 30 -5.16 3.55 -39.30
N PRO A 31 -6.21 4.28 -39.72
CA PRO A 31 -6.11 5.26 -40.80
C PRO A 31 -4.98 6.28 -40.62
N SER A 32 -4.72 6.70 -39.38
CA SER A 32 -3.63 7.60 -38.96
C SER A 32 -2.23 7.07 -39.31
N LEU A 33 -2.08 5.75 -39.49
CA LEU A 33 -0.81 5.06 -39.70
C LEU A 33 -0.66 4.39 -41.06
N ARG A 34 -1.73 4.32 -41.88
CA ARG A 34 -1.74 3.59 -43.16
C ARG A 34 -0.73 4.09 -44.20
N GLY A 35 -0.38 5.38 -44.18
CA GLY A 35 0.55 5.98 -45.14
C GLY A 35 2.03 5.60 -44.97
N SER A 36 2.40 4.95 -43.86
CA SER A 36 3.80 4.65 -43.56
C SER A 36 4.26 3.31 -44.18
N ARG A 37 4.96 3.38 -45.31
CA ARG A 37 5.55 2.19 -45.97
C ARG A 37 6.50 1.42 -45.04
N ASP A 38 7.31 2.14 -44.27
CA ASP A 38 8.24 1.55 -43.30
C ASP A 38 7.50 0.76 -42.20
N LEU A 39 6.37 1.29 -41.70
CA LEU A 39 5.56 0.61 -40.68
C LEU A 39 5.00 -0.72 -41.21
N GLN A 40 4.48 -0.70 -42.44
CA GLN A 40 3.98 -1.90 -43.10
C GLN A 40 5.10 -2.93 -43.30
N GLN A 41 6.30 -2.47 -43.68
CA GLN A 41 7.47 -3.34 -43.82
C GLN A 41 7.88 -3.96 -42.48
N MET A 42 7.91 -3.19 -41.39
CA MET A 42 8.21 -3.67 -40.04
C MET A 42 7.18 -4.71 -39.57
N LEU A 43 5.88 -4.45 -39.74
CA LEU A 43 4.82 -5.40 -39.41
C LEU A 43 4.94 -6.71 -40.19
N ARG A 44 5.30 -6.62 -41.48
CA ARG A 44 5.55 -7.80 -42.32
C ARG A 44 6.75 -8.60 -41.82
N ILE A 45 7.87 -7.93 -41.49
CA ILE A 45 9.06 -8.58 -40.92
C ILE A 45 8.71 -9.28 -39.60
N ALA A 46 7.98 -8.61 -38.71
CA ALA A 46 7.56 -9.16 -37.42
C ALA A 46 6.77 -10.46 -37.57
N ARG A 47 5.83 -10.50 -38.52
CA ARG A 47 5.02 -11.70 -38.83
C ARG A 47 5.82 -12.84 -39.43
N GLN A 48 6.68 -12.53 -40.41
CA GLN A 48 7.46 -13.55 -41.12
C GLN A 48 8.58 -14.14 -40.26
N SER A 49 8.96 -13.46 -39.18
CA SER A 49 10.02 -13.87 -38.27
C SER A 49 9.55 -14.82 -37.15
N ALA A 50 8.54 -15.66 -37.40
CA ALA A 50 7.94 -16.57 -36.40
C ALA A 50 9.00 -17.32 -35.57
N SER A 51 10.00 -17.90 -36.23
CA SER A 51 11.11 -18.65 -35.62
C SER A 51 12.29 -17.80 -35.13
N ARG A 52 12.25 -16.47 -35.26
CA ARG A 52 13.35 -15.55 -34.92
C ARG A 52 12.88 -14.43 -33.97
N PRO A 53 12.71 -14.72 -32.66
CA PRO A 53 12.14 -13.78 -31.70
C PRO A 53 12.84 -12.41 -31.65
N ALA A 54 14.18 -12.37 -31.70
CA ALA A 54 14.94 -11.12 -31.68
C ALA A 54 14.66 -10.22 -32.90
N VAL A 55 14.46 -10.81 -34.09
CA VAL A 55 14.12 -10.06 -35.30
C VAL A 55 12.70 -9.51 -35.21
N ARG A 56 11.76 -10.30 -34.67
CA ARG A 56 10.40 -9.84 -34.42
C ARG A 56 10.37 -8.70 -33.41
N TYR A 57 11.10 -8.81 -32.31
CA TYR A 57 11.24 -7.74 -31.32
C TYR A 57 11.78 -6.45 -31.94
N ALA A 58 12.91 -6.53 -32.68
CA ALA A 58 13.52 -5.38 -33.33
C ALA A 58 12.59 -4.72 -34.38
N ALA A 59 11.70 -5.50 -35.01
CA ALA A 59 10.68 -4.98 -35.91
C ALA A 59 9.48 -4.38 -35.17
N LEU A 60 9.07 -4.94 -34.02
CA LEU A 60 7.90 -4.48 -33.27
C LEU A 60 8.17 -3.25 -32.39
N GLU A 61 9.40 -3.06 -31.90
CA GLU A 61 9.73 -1.90 -31.06
C GLU A 61 9.40 -0.55 -31.75
N PRO A 62 9.80 -0.30 -33.01
CA PRO A 62 9.44 0.95 -33.68
C PRO A 62 7.95 1.05 -34.00
N VAL A 63 7.27 -0.10 -34.20
CA VAL A 63 5.82 -0.15 -34.39
C VAL A 63 5.11 0.32 -33.12
N ILE A 64 5.49 -0.23 -31.96
CA ILE A 64 4.95 0.15 -30.64
C ILE A 64 5.10 1.66 -30.42
N SER A 65 6.29 2.18 -30.67
CA SER A 65 6.59 3.62 -30.56
C SER A 65 5.67 4.48 -31.44
N ARG A 66 5.50 4.11 -32.72
CA ARG A 66 4.65 4.85 -33.67
C ARG A 66 3.16 4.80 -33.32
N TYR A 67 2.65 3.63 -32.89
CA TYR A 67 1.26 3.51 -32.47
C TYR A 67 0.98 4.36 -31.22
N ARG A 68 1.91 4.40 -30.26
CA ARG A 68 1.79 5.27 -29.08
C ARG A 68 1.80 6.74 -29.44
N ALA A 69 2.74 7.16 -30.30
CA ALA A 69 2.82 8.54 -30.76
C ALA A 69 1.55 9.01 -31.50
N ALA A 70 0.87 8.10 -32.20
CA ALA A 70 -0.41 8.38 -32.86
C ALA A 70 -1.64 8.27 -31.93
N GLY A 71 -1.47 7.90 -30.65
CA GLY A 71 -2.58 7.68 -29.72
C GLY A 71 -3.42 6.42 -30.01
N GLU A 72 -2.95 5.53 -30.88
CA GLU A 72 -3.67 4.34 -31.36
C GLU A 72 -3.56 3.16 -30.39
N ILE A 73 -3.78 3.42 -29.10
CA ILE A 73 -3.50 2.46 -28.01
C ILE A 73 -4.37 1.21 -28.08
N LYS A 74 -5.66 1.35 -28.43
CA LYS A 74 -6.56 0.20 -28.58
C LYS A 74 -6.10 -0.72 -29.72
N ALA A 75 -5.69 -0.14 -30.85
CA ALA A 75 -5.19 -0.90 -31.99
C ALA A 75 -3.83 -1.55 -31.68
N LEU A 76 -2.97 -0.87 -30.93
CA LEU A 76 -1.71 -1.43 -30.45
C LEU A 76 -1.94 -2.65 -29.55
N ASN A 77 -2.86 -2.56 -28.59
CA ASN A 77 -3.17 -3.67 -27.70
C ASN A 77 -3.74 -4.88 -28.46
N ALA A 78 -4.62 -4.65 -29.44
CA ALA A 78 -5.12 -5.71 -30.30
C ALA A 78 -4.00 -6.38 -31.11
N LEU A 79 -3.08 -5.58 -31.66
CA LEU A 79 -1.92 -6.06 -32.42
C LEU A 79 -1.00 -6.92 -31.56
N LEU A 80 -0.56 -6.41 -30.41
CA LEU A 80 0.34 -7.11 -29.50
C LEU A 80 -0.31 -8.36 -28.90
N GLY A 81 -1.60 -8.27 -28.55
CA GLY A 81 -2.38 -9.40 -28.07
C GLY A 81 -2.41 -10.56 -29.07
N ARG A 82 -2.60 -10.26 -30.36
CA ARG A 82 -2.54 -11.26 -31.44
C ARG A 82 -1.13 -11.87 -31.57
N PHE A 83 -0.07 -11.06 -31.55
CA PHE A 83 1.30 -11.57 -31.60
C PHE A 83 1.61 -12.53 -30.44
N LEU A 84 1.16 -12.21 -29.22
CA LEU A 84 1.33 -13.07 -28.05
C LEU A 84 0.50 -14.36 -28.13
N GLN A 85 -0.70 -14.31 -28.72
CA GLN A 85 -1.52 -15.51 -28.95
C GLN A 85 -0.88 -16.45 -29.97
N GLU A 86 -0.32 -15.90 -31.05
CA GLU A 86 0.35 -16.66 -32.09
C GLU A 86 1.74 -17.17 -31.63
N ASN A 87 2.37 -16.49 -30.67
CA ASN A 87 3.73 -16.78 -30.20
C ASN A 87 3.81 -16.78 -28.65
N PRO A 88 3.13 -17.71 -27.95
CA PRO A 88 3.05 -17.69 -26.49
C PRO A 88 4.39 -17.94 -25.79
N GLY A 89 5.35 -18.56 -26.47
CA GLY A 89 6.71 -18.81 -25.96
C GLY A 89 7.73 -17.74 -26.36
N ASP A 90 7.30 -16.59 -26.87
CA ASP A 90 8.23 -15.52 -27.26
C ASP A 90 8.98 -14.97 -26.02
N PRO A 91 10.32 -15.03 -25.97
CA PRO A 91 11.09 -14.52 -24.83
C PRO A 91 10.91 -13.01 -24.60
N TYR A 92 10.47 -12.25 -25.60
CA TYR A 92 10.17 -10.82 -25.49
C TYR A 92 8.70 -10.55 -25.11
N GLY A 93 7.90 -11.57 -24.81
CA GLY A 93 6.49 -11.38 -24.47
C GLY A 93 6.26 -10.52 -23.23
N ALA A 94 7.21 -10.50 -22.28
CA ALA A 94 7.20 -9.58 -21.15
C ALA A 94 7.22 -8.11 -21.61
N TYR A 95 8.02 -7.78 -22.63
CA TYR A 95 8.06 -6.42 -23.19
C TYR A 95 6.72 -6.01 -23.81
N TYR A 96 6.10 -6.90 -24.59
CA TYR A 96 4.82 -6.61 -25.22
C TYR A 96 3.71 -6.44 -24.17
N LEU A 97 3.67 -7.28 -23.13
CA LEU A 97 2.72 -7.12 -22.04
C LEU A 97 2.95 -5.84 -21.23
N MET A 98 4.20 -5.47 -20.98
CA MET A 98 4.51 -4.16 -20.37
C MET A 98 4.00 -3.03 -21.26
N ALA A 99 4.19 -3.14 -22.57
CA ALA A 99 3.74 -2.11 -23.49
C ALA A 99 2.21 -1.95 -23.50
N MET A 100 1.49 -3.06 -23.39
CA MET A 100 0.03 -3.10 -23.25
C MET A 100 -0.43 -2.57 -21.88
N ALA A 101 0.31 -2.85 -20.80
CA ALA A 101 0.03 -2.35 -19.46
C ALA A 101 0.11 -0.82 -19.42
N GLU A 102 1.19 -0.25 -19.94
CA GLU A 102 1.35 1.20 -20.05
C GLU A 102 0.21 1.84 -20.87
N GLY A 103 -0.15 1.24 -22.01
CA GLY A 103 -1.28 1.73 -22.81
C GLY A 103 -2.63 1.66 -22.08
N ALA A 104 -2.89 0.57 -21.35
CA ALA A 104 -4.09 0.45 -20.52
C ALA A 104 -4.14 1.53 -19.44
N ARG A 105 -3.01 1.79 -18.76
CA ARG A 105 -2.89 2.87 -17.77
C ARG A 105 -3.14 4.25 -18.39
N ASP A 106 -2.54 4.54 -19.54
CA ASP A 106 -2.67 5.84 -20.22
C ASP A 106 -4.11 6.10 -20.72
N THR A 107 -4.88 5.04 -20.96
CA THR A 107 -6.31 5.12 -21.32
C THR A 107 -7.25 5.06 -20.12
N GLY A 108 -6.71 5.10 -18.89
CA GLY A 108 -7.47 5.13 -17.65
C GLY A 108 -7.92 3.75 -17.12
N SER A 109 -7.52 2.66 -17.77
CA SER A 109 -7.87 1.30 -17.34
C SER A 109 -6.82 0.72 -16.39
N LYS A 110 -6.92 1.09 -15.11
CA LYS A 110 -6.04 0.61 -14.03
C LYS A 110 -6.05 -0.93 -13.93
N GLU A 111 -7.23 -1.54 -13.85
CA GLU A 111 -7.37 -2.99 -13.67
C GLU A 111 -6.72 -3.79 -14.81
N LEU A 112 -6.97 -3.38 -16.06
CA LEU A 112 -6.40 -4.05 -17.22
C LEU A 112 -4.86 -3.90 -17.27
N SER A 113 -4.33 -2.75 -16.86
CA SER A 113 -2.88 -2.56 -16.70
C SER A 113 -2.29 -3.57 -15.73
N LEU A 114 -2.92 -3.76 -14.55
CA LEU A 114 -2.45 -4.71 -13.55
C LEU A 114 -2.57 -6.16 -14.06
N ASP A 115 -3.62 -6.50 -14.80
CA ASP A 115 -3.77 -7.83 -15.39
C ASP A 115 -2.66 -8.16 -16.39
N TYR A 116 -2.25 -7.21 -17.23
CA TYR A 116 -1.10 -7.41 -18.12
C TYR A 116 0.19 -7.62 -17.33
N MET A 117 0.41 -6.88 -16.24
CA MET A 117 1.58 -7.07 -15.36
C MET A 117 1.57 -8.45 -14.66
N ARG A 118 0.41 -8.93 -14.19
CA ARG A 118 0.27 -10.29 -13.64
C ARG A 118 0.61 -11.35 -14.69
N ARG A 119 0.10 -11.18 -15.91
CA ARG A 119 0.41 -12.09 -17.03
C ARG A 119 1.88 -12.06 -17.41
N LEU A 120 2.54 -10.91 -17.32
CA LEU A 120 3.96 -10.75 -17.55
C LEU A 120 4.75 -11.60 -16.56
N LEU A 121 4.53 -11.38 -15.26
CA LEU A 121 5.24 -12.10 -14.20
C LEU A 121 5.02 -13.61 -14.24
N LYS A 122 3.80 -14.03 -14.60
CA LYS A 122 3.42 -15.46 -14.59
C LYS A 122 3.99 -16.24 -15.78
N ASN A 123 4.02 -15.65 -16.97
CA ASN A 123 4.20 -16.42 -18.20
C ASN A 123 5.54 -16.19 -18.89
N TYR A 124 6.28 -15.14 -18.52
CA TYR A 124 7.51 -14.77 -19.21
C TYR A 124 8.68 -14.65 -18.23
N PRO A 125 9.91 -14.96 -18.69
CA PRO A 125 11.10 -14.69 -17.90
C PRO A 125 11.32 -13.18 -17.76
N ASP A 126 12.12 -12.80 -16.77
CA ASP A 126 12.50 -11.41 -16.61
C ASP A 126 13.35 -10.94 -17.79
N LEU A 127 13.09 -9.69 -18.20
CA LEU A 127 13.81 -9.03 -19.28
C LEU A 127 14.35 -7.72 -18.76
N GLU A 128 15.63 -7.47 -19.03
CA GLU A 128 16.27 -6.21 -18.70
C GLU A 128 16.39 -5.32 -19.94
N ILE A 129 15.81 -4.13 -19.86
CA ILE A 129 15.87 -3.13 -20.94
C ILE A 129 16.46 -1.86 -20.38
N ALA A 130 17.56 -1.39 -20.97
CA ALA A 130 18.31 -0.20 -20.52
C ALA A 130 18.60 -0.21 -19.01
N GLY A 131 19.03 -1.37 -18.48
CA GLY A 131 19.34 -1.54 -17.07
C GLY A 131 18.12 -1.67 -16.15
N ARG A 132 16.90 -1.80 -16.68
CA ARG A 132 15.65 -1.92 -15.89
C ARG A 132 15.01 -3.29 -16.08
N SER A 133 14.82 -4.00 -14.96
CA SER A 133 14.06 -5.27 -14.93
C SER A 133 12.56 -5.01 -15.09
N LEU A 134 11.94 -5.66 -16.07
CA LEU A 134 10.49 -5.57 -16.27
C LEU A 134 9.72 -6.26 -15.16
N HIS A 135 10.24 -7.34 -14.56
CA HIS A 135 9.62 -7.97 -13.41
C HIS A 135 9.62 -7.04 -12.20
N LEU A 136 10.76 -6.40 -11.90
CA LEU A 136 10.84 -5.45 -10.79
C LEU A 136 9.84 -4.30 -10.97
N LEU A 137 9.75 -3.74 -12.19
CA LEU A 137 8.78 -2.69 -12.51
C LEU A 137 7.33 -3.17 -12.31
N ALA A 138 6.98 -4.33 -12.86
CA ALA A 138 5.65 -4.91 -12.76
C ALA A 138 5.26 -5.20 -11.29
N MET A 139 6.15 -5.81 -10.51
CA MET A 139 5.92 -6.08 -9.09
C MET A 139 5.77 -4.79 -8.28
N ALA A 140 6.58 -3.78 -8.55
CA ALA A 140 6.51 -2.50 -7.85
C ALA A 140 5.18 -1.77 -8.15
N GLU A 141 4.71 -1.82 -9.40
CA GLU A 141 3.41 -1.27 -9.78
C GLU A 141 2.25 -2.06 -9.17
N LEU A 142 2.29 -3.40 -9.22
CA LEU A 142 1.28 -4.25 -8.57
C LEU A 142 1.21 -4.00 -7.07
N ALA A 143 2.35 -3.96 -6.38
CA ALA A 143 2.44 -3.72 -4.94
C ALA A 143 1.91 -2.34 -4.50
N ARG A 144 1.89 -1.34 -5.39
CA ARG A 144 1.36 0.00 -5.10
C ARG A 144 -0.12 0.13 -5.43
N ASN A 145 -0.58 -0.55 -6.48
CA ASN A 145 -1.86 -0.23 -7.10
C ASN A 145 -2.89 -1.36 -6.97
N THR A 146 -2.53 -2.56 -6.52
CA THR A 146 -3.51 -3.60 -6.27
C THR A 146 -4.41 -3.25 -5.08
N ASP A 147 -5.68 -3.65 -5.16
CA ASP A 147 -6.62 -3.53 -4.06
C ASP A 147 -6.57 -4.75 -3.12
N SER A 148 -5.75 -5.75 -3.44
CA SER A 148 -5.52 -6.95 -2.62
C SER A 148 -4.24 -6.80 -1.77
N PRO A 149 -4.34 -6.59 -0.45
CA PRO A 149 -3.16 -6.49 0.40
C PRO A 149 -2.29 -7.76 0.35
N ARG A 150 -2.90 -8.93 0.15
CA ARG A 150 -2.18 -10.21 0.02
C ARG A 150 -1.29 -10.24 -1.23
N GLU A 151 -1.79 -9.70 -2.35
CA GLU A 151 -0.99 -9.57 -3.56
C GLU A 151 0.14 -8.56 -3.34
N ALA A 152 -0.14 -7.42 -2.71
CA ALA A 152 0.88 -6.43 -2.41
C ALA A 152 2.01 -7.01 -1.53
N ILE A 153 1.66 -7.79 -0.51
CA ILE A 153 2.63 -8.52 0.33
C ILE A 153 3.47 -9.46 -0.53
N ALA A 154 2.84 -10.31 -1.35
CA ALA A 154 3.54 -11.28 -2.17
C ALA A 154 4.56 -10.60 -3.11
N MET A 155 4.15 -9.54 -3.80
CA MET A 155 5.03 -8.77 -4.69
C MET A 155 6.19 -8.13 -3.94
N ARG A 156 5.96 -7.58 -2.75
CA ARG A 156 7.02 -6.95 -1.93
C ARG A 156 8.02 -7.96 -1.38
N MET A 157 7.56 -9.14 -0.95
CA MET A 157 8.45 -10.21 -0.53
C MET A 157 9.28 -10.72 -1.71
N GLU A 158 8.66 -10.89 -2.87
CA GLU A 158 9.37 -11.35 -4.07
C GLU A 158 10.41 -10.31 -4.56
N MET A 159 10.07 -9.01 -4.53
CA MET A 159 11.02 -7.94 -4.77
C MET A 159 12.21 -8.00 -3.79
N GLN A 160 11.94 -8.17 -2.49
CA GLN A 160 12.99 -8.27 -1.49
C GLN A 160 13.89 -9.49 -1.69
N GLN A 161 13.34 -10.62 -2.11
CA GLN A 161 14.11 -11.85 -2.32
C GLN A 161 14.96 -11.80 -3.59
N ARG A 162 14.41 -11.28 -4.70
CA ARG A 162 15.05 -11.35 -6.02
C ARG A 162 15.80 -10.09 -6.42
N PHE A 163 15.44 -8.95 -5.83
CA PHE A 163 15.88 -7.62 -6.25
C PHE A 163 16.32 -6.75 -5.07
N PHE A 164 16.81 -7.36 -3.99
CA PHE A 164 17.25 -6.66 -2.77
C PHE A 164 18.18 -5.48 -3.07
N ASP A 165 19.21 -5.70 -3.89
CA ASP A 165 20.22 -4.69 -4.25
C ASP A 165 19.69 -3.57 -5.17
N ARG A 166 18.44 -3.68 -5.62
CA ARG A 166 17.80 -2.75 -6.58
C ARG A 166 16.62 -2.01 -5.97
N ILE A 167 16.30 -2.24 -4.70
CA ILE A 167 15.24 -1.56 -3.97
C ILE A 167 15.79 -0.89 -2.71
N ASP A 168 15.00 0.01 -2.14
CA ASP A 168 15.24 0.49 -0.78
C ASP A 168 14.61 -0.51 0.21
N PRO A 169 15.42 -1.28 0.97
CA PRO A 169 14.90 -2.31 1.86
C PRO A 169 14.06 -1.74 3.00
N GLY A 170 14.45 -0.60 3.57
CA GLY A 170 13.69 0.05 4.63
C GLY A 170 12.31 0.50 4.14
N ARG A 171 12.24 1.15 2.97
CA ARG A 171 10.95 1.53 2.37
C ARG A 171 10.07 0.32 2.09
N ASN A 172 10.66 -0.78 1.62
CA ASN A 172 9.90 -2.00 1.35
C ASN A 172 9.33 -2.62 2.64
N LEU A 173 10.13 -2.69 3.71
CA LEU A 173 9.73 -3.22 5.01
C LEU A 173 8.63 -2.36 5.67
N TYR A 174 8.77 -1.04 5.63
CA TYR A 174 7.74 -0.13 6.12
C TYR A 174 6.40 -0.33 5.38
N ALA A 175 6.45 -0.45 4.06
CA ALA A 175 5.26 -0.70 3.26
C ALA A 175 4.67 -2.11 3.49
N LEU A 176 5.52 -3.15 3.64
CA LEU A 176 5.09 -4.50 4.00
C LEU A 176 4.30 -4.52 5.31
N ALA A 177 4.80 -3.83 6.34
CA ALA A 177 4.10 -3.69 7.60
C ALA A 177 2.72 -3.04 7.41
N GLY A 178 2.62 -1.99 6.59
CA GLY A 178 1.35 -1.37 6.22
C GLY A 178 0.36 -2.35 5.57
N GLU A 179 0.83 -3.25 4.69
CA GLU A 179 -0.04 -4.27 4.09
C GLU A 179 -0.43 -5.37 5.08
N TYR A 180 0.47 -5.81 5.97
CA TYR A 180 0.15 -6.76 7.03
C TYR A 180 -0.90 -6.22 7.99
N ARG A 181 -0.81 -4.92 8.32
CA ARG A 181 -1.83 -4.21 9.11
C ARG A 181 -3.22 -4.31 8.48
N LYS A 182 -3.34 -4.11 7.15
CA LYS A 182 -4.63 -4.16 6.45
C LYS A 182 -5.32 -5.53 6.54
N ILE A 183 -4.57 -6.62 6.70
CA ILE A 183 -5.11 -7.98 6.84
C ILE A 183 -5.17 -8.46 8.30
N GLY A 184 -4.84 -7.60 9.26
CA GLY A 184 -4.81 -7.95 10.69
C GLY A 184 -3.72 -8.94 11.07
N ASN A 185 -2.65 -9.08 10.27
CA ASN A 185 -1.50 -9.90 10.62
C ASN A 185 -0.50 -9.09 11.47
N TRP A 186 -0.83 -8.91 12.74
CA TRP A 186 -0.10 -8.05 13.66
C TRP A 186 1.33 -8.51 13.93
N ASP A 187 1.55 -9.81 14.06
CA ASP A 187 2.89 -10.36 14.31
C ASP A 187 3.84 -10.06 13.16
N ALA A 188 3.39 -10.27 11.92
CA ALA A 188 4.18 -9.95 10.73
C ALA A 188 4.36 -8.42 10.57
N MET A 189 3.36 -7.63 10.95
CA MET A 189 3.46 -6.16 10.96
C MET A 189 4.57 -5.68 11.89
N TYR A 190 4.58 -6.14 13.15
CA TYR A 190 5.59 -5.74 14.14
C TYR A 190 6.98 -6.31 13.80
N ALA A 191 7.07 -7.51 13.24
CA ALA A 191 8.33 -8.05 12.75
C ALA A 191 8.91 -7.20 11.61
N ALA A 192 8.08 -6.79 10.63
CA ALA A 192 8.52 -5.93 9.54
C ALA A 192 8.95 -4.54 10.03
N TYR A 193 8.23 -3.96 11.00
CA TYR A 193 8.62 -2.70 11.64
C TYR A 193 9.94 -2.79 12.42
N ARG A 194 10.17 -3.90 13.14
CA ARG A 194 11.45 -4.11 13.83
C ARG A 194 12.61 -4.10 12.83
N ASN A 195 12.47 -4.83 11.73
CA ASN A 195 13.49 -4.88 10.69
C ASN A 195 13.63 -3.54 9.95
N PHE A 196 12.57 -2.73 9.83
CA PHE A 196 12.64 -1.41 9.24
C PHE A 196 13.58 -0.47 10.03
N LEU A 197 13.59 -0.58 11.36
CA LEU A 197 14.46 0.25 12.21
C LEU A 197 15.97 -0.06 12.03
N ASP A 198 16.33 -1.18 11.41
CA ASP A 198 17.72 -1.48 11.03
C ASP A 198 18.22 -0.60 9.87
N TYR A 199 17.34 0.20 9.25
CA TYR A 199 17.64 1.09 8.12
C TYR A 199 17.37 2.56 8.46
N PRO A 200 18.13 3.18 9.40
CA PRO A 200 17.85 4.52 9.93
C PRO A 200 17.98 5.66 8.91
N GLN A 201 18.66 5.42 7.78
CA GLN A 201 18.82 6.40 6.70
C GLN A 201 17.63 6.42 5.72
N THR A 202 16.68 5.50 5.90
CA THR A 202 15.51 5.38 5.05
C THR A 202 14.55 6.53 5.29
N VAL A 203 14.28 7.31 4.24
CA VAL A 203 13.26 8.37 4.29
C VAL A 203 11.95 7.85 3.71
N ILE A 204 10.88 7.89 4.50
CA ILE A 204 9.52 7.56 4.05
C ILE A 204 8.84 8.83 3.48
N PRO A 205 8.51 8.87 2.17
CA PRO A 205 7.83 10.02 1.60
C PRO A 205 6.50 10.31 2.30
N GLY A 206 6.29 11.57 2.70
CA GLY A 206 5.09 12.00 3.42
C GLY A 206 5.06 11.67 4.92
N ASN A 207 6.02 10.89 5.43
CA ASN A 207 6.19 10.64 6.85
C ASN A 207 7.69 10.66 7.25
N PRO A 208 8.30 11.84 7.41
CA PRO A 208 9.72 11.94 7.77
C PRO A 208 10.03 11.36 9.16
N ASP A 209 9.05 11.34 10.09
CA ASP A 209 9.22 10.88 11.46
C ASP A 209 8.89 9.38 11.65
N ALA A 210 8.71 8.64 10.54
CA ALA A 210 8.28 7.25 10.55
C ALA A 210 9.13 6.36 11.49
N ALA A 211 10.46 6.50 11.49
CA ALA A 211 11.33 5.70 12.36
C ALA A 211 11.04 5.93 13.85
N TYR A 212 10.79 7.18 14.23
CA TYR A 212 10.46 7.55 15.61
C TYR A 212 9.08 7.02 16.02
N GLU A 213 8.07 7.22 15.16
CA GLU A 213 6.71 6.72 15.40
C GLU A 213 6.68 5.19 15.56
N ILE A 214 7.38 4.48 14.68
CA ILE A 214 7.48 3.02 14.73
C ILE A 214 8.27 2.55 15.96
N GLY A 215 9.32 3.28 16.36
CA GLY A 215 10.03 3.03 17.62
C GLY A 215 9.08 3.05 18.81
N LYS A 216 8.29 4.12 18.96
CA LYS A 216 7.26 4.23 20.02
C LYS A 216 6.23 3.10 19.95
N GLN A 217 5.78 2.76 18.74
CA GLN A 217 4.80 1.69 18.58
C GLN A 217 5.36 0.33 19.03
N LEU A 218 6.63 0.05 18.75
CA LEU A 218 7.32 -1.17 19.20
C LEU A 218 7.60 -1.17 20.69
N GLU A 219 7.98 -0.03 21.28
CA GLU A 219 8.13 0.12 22.73
C GLU A 219 6.81 -0.19 23.44
N PHE A 220 5.70 0.41 22.96
CA PHE A 220 4.37 0.08 23.46
C PHE A 220 4.06 -1.40 23.28
N HIS A 221 4.28 -1.98 22.08
CA HIS A 221 4.04 -3.40 21.80
C HIS A 221 4.80 -4.34 22.77
N ASN A 222 6.06 -4.04 23.09
CA ASN A 222 6.90 -4.87 23.95
C ASN A 222 6.71 -4.62 25.46
N SER A 223 6.01 -3.54 25.83
CA SER A 223 5.75 -3.21 27.25
C SER A 223 4.78 -4.19 27.92
N SER A 224 4.73 -4.17 29.24
CA SER A 224 3.84 -5.04 30.05
C SER A 224 2.41 -4.52 30.20
N LYS A 225 2.14 -3.26 29.84
CA LYS A 225 0.78 -2.64 29.82
C LYS A 225 0.01 -2.74 31.14
N TYR A 226 0.70 -2.94 32.27
CA TYR A 226 0.08 -3.12 33.59
C TYR A 226 -0.60 -1.86 34.14
N TRP A 227 -0.30 -0.69 33.58
CA TRP A 227 -0.87 0.60 33.96
C TRP A 227 -2.29 0.81 33.40
N THR A 228 -2.75 -0.06 32.50
CA THR A 228 -4.01 0.08 31.77
C THR A 228 -5.18 -0.48 32.58
N MET A 229 -6.37 0.11 32.42
CA MET A 229 -7.59 -0.32 33.11
C MET A 229 -8.77 -0.42 32.14
N ASN A 230 -9.70 -1.35 32.37
CA ASN A 230 -10.89 -1.50 31.52
C ASN A 230 -11.87 -0.32 31.70
N ASP A 231 -11.96 0.21 32.91
CA ASP A 231 -12.94 1.21 33.31
C ASP A 231 -12.26 2.57 33.59
N LEU A 232 -12.77 3.63 32.95
CA LEU A 232 -12.25 4.99 33.14
C LEU A 232 -12.48 5.47 34.57
N ASP A 233 -13.64 5.17 35.15
CA ASP A 233 -13.97 5.67 36.48
C ASP A 233 -13.05 5.06 37.54
N GLU A 234 -12.70 3.77 37.40
CA GLU A 234 -11.73 3.10 38.26
C GLU A 234 -10.34 3.73 38.16
N LEU A 235 -9.87 4.02 36.94
CA LEU A 235 -8.59 4.68 36.72
C LEU A 235 -8.57 6.08 37.35
N VAL A 236 -9.62 6.89 37.12
CA VAL A 236 -9.76 8.23 37.69
C VAL A 236 -9.81 8.17 39.21
N ARG A 237 -10.58 7.23 39.79
CA ARG A 237 -10.63 7.02 41.25
C ARG A 237 -9.26 6.66 41.81
N THR A 238 -8.51 5.79 41.12
CA THR A 238 -7.16 5.36 41.54
C THR A 238 -6.17 6.51 41.53
N VAL A 239 -6.16 7.32 40.47
CA VAL A 239 -5.31 8.52 40.38
C VAL A 239 -5.69 9.55 41.44
N LYS A 240 -6.99 9.83 41.63
CA LYS A 240 -7.47 10.73 42.71
C LYS A 240 -7.06 10.22 44.09
N TYR A 241 -7.17 8.92 44.33
CA TYR A 241 -6.73 8.28 45.58
C TYR A 241 -5.24 8.50 45.82
N ALA A 242 -4.39 8.22 44.83
CA ALA A 242 -2.94 8.39 44.91
C ALA A 242 -2.55 9.85 45.19
N ILE A 243 -3.23 10.82 44.57
CA ILE A 243 -3.03 12.25 44.85
C ILE A 243 -3.38 12.57 46.30
N ARG A 244 -4.56 12.16 46.77
CA ARG A 244 -5.06 12.45 48.12
C ARG A 244 -4.17 11.83 49.20
N THR A 245 -3.69 10.62 49.00
CA THR A 245 -2.78 9.93 49.95
C THR A 245 -1.32 10.32 49.77
N ARG A 246 -0.99 11.10 48.73
CA ARG A 246 0.36 11.50 48.34
C ARG A 246 1.26 10.28 48.03
N ASP A 247 0.68 9.28 47.38
CA ASP A 247 1.36 8.06 46.96
C ASP A 247 1.98 8.23 45.56
N ALA A 248 3.24 8.67 45.56
CA ALA A 248 4.01 8.87 44.33
C ALA A 248 4.27 7.55 43.57
N ALA A 249 4.38 6.43 44.28
CA ALA A 249 4.65 5.14 43.67
C ALA A 249 3.42 4.64 42.91
N LEU A 250 2.23 4.81 43.50
CA LEU A 250 0.96 4.48 42.86
C LEU A 250 0.69 5.37 41.64
N LEU A 251 0.97 6.67 41.72
CA LEU A 251 0.88 7.53 40.53
C LEU A 251 1.81 7.03 39.43
N LYS A 252 3.10 6.83 39.73
CA LYS A 252 4.08 6.35 38.75
C LYS A 252 3.66 5.02 38.11
N ARG A 253 3.06 4.11 38.88
CA ARG A 253 2.57 2.82 38.41
C ARG A 253 1.48 2.96 37.33
N TYR A 254 0.65 4.00 37.40
CA TYR A 254 -0.46 4.20 36.46
C TYR A 254 -0.14 5.21 35.34
N GLN A 255 1.07 5.76 35.30
CA GLN A 255 1.53 6.53 34.15
C GLN A 255 1.71 5.62 32.94
N ALA A 256 1.25 6.06 31.78
CA ALA A 256 1.55 5.41 30.51
C ALA A 256 3.06 5.34 30.24
N GLU A 257 3.49 4.43 29.37
CA GLU A 257 4.91 4.31 28.99
C GLU A 257 5.41 5.60 28.32
N ASP A 258 4.60 6.19 27.44
CA ASP A 258 4.86 7.44 26.74
C ASP A 258 4.32 8.67 27.48
N PHE A 259 4.22 8.60 28.82
CA PHE A 259 3.63 9.66 29.64
C PHE A 259 4.23 11.03 29.33
N PHE A 260 3.37 12.00 29.01
CA PHE A 260 3.82 13.33 28.62
C PHE A 260 3.41 14.41 29.60
N LEU A 261 4.15 15.52 29.54
CA LEU A 261 3.89 16.77 30.26
C LEU A 261 4.05 17.92 29.28
N MET A 262 2.97 18.55 28.83
CA MET A 262 3.05 19.54 27.77
C MET A 262 2.00 20.65 27.89
N SER A 263 2.18 21.76 27.17
CA SER A 263 1.10 22.73 26.97
C SER A 263 0.14 22.27 25.87
N TRP A 264 -1.05 22.86 25.80
CA TRP A 264 -2.06 22.52 24.79
C TRP A 264 -1.63 22.74 23.33
N THR A 265 -0.60 23.57 23.09
CA THR A 265 -0.12 23.92 21.74
C THR A 265 1.15 23.19 21.33
N GLN A 266 1.76 22.44 22.25
CA GLN A 266 3.02 21.72 22.03
C GLN A 266 2.76 20.39 21.32
N ARG A 267 3.71 19.92 20.51
CA ARG A 267 3.59 18.63 19.82
C ARG A 267 4.22 17.51 20.65
N THR A 268 3.66 16.30 20.54
CA THR A 268 4.22 15.08 21.15
C THR A 268 5.61 14.73 20.64
N SER A 269 6.00 15.23 19.47
CA SER A 269 7.33 15.06 18.87
C SER A 269 8.37 16.01 19.43
N ASP A 270 7.99 17.06 20.18
CA ASP A 270 8.94 18.05 20.67
C ASP A 270 9.82 17.45 21.79
N ASP A 271 11.13 17.76 21.77
CA ASP A 271 12.15 17.15 22.65
C ASP A 271 11.83 17.23 24.14
N PHE A 272 11.08 18.26 24.56
CA PHE A 272 10.76 18.50 25.97
C PHE A 272 9.49 17.81 26.46
N THR A 273 8.69 17.23 25.56
CA THR A 273 7.34 16.71 25.85
C THR A 273 7.35 15.46 26.73
N HIS A 274 8.38 14.60 26.57
CA HIS A 274 8.54 13.35 27.31
C HIS A 274 9.62 13.43 28.40
N THR A 275 9.92 14.64 28.88
CA THR A 275 10.88 14.82 29.96
C THR A 275 10.42 14.06 31.21
N ARG A 276 11.23 13.13 31.70
CA ARG A 276 10.94 12.33 32.90
C ARG A 276 10.92 13.24 34.13
N MET A 277 9.75 13.77 34.46
CA MET A 277 9.53 14.54 35.67
C MET A 277 9.01 13.63 36.79
N ASN A 278 9.58 13.75 37.98
CA ASN A 278 9.06 13.04 39.14
C ASN A 278 7.82 13.75 39.69
N LEU A 279 6.62 13.30 39.31
CA LEU A 279 5.36 13.88 39.83
C LEU A 279 5.27 13.86 41.37
N GLY A 280 5.98 12.94 42.03
CA GLY A 280 6.06 12.89 43.47
C GLY A 280 6.56 14.17 44.13
N SER A 281 7.44 14.95 43.46
CA SER A 281 7.90 16.23 44.00
C SER A 281 6.83 17.33 44.01
N PHE A 282 5.73 17.13 43.28
CA PHE A 282 4.62 18.07 43.18
C PHE A 282 3.42 17.68 44.05
N LEU A 283 3.48 16.54 44.76
CA LEU A 283 2.40 16.07 45.65
C LEU A 283 2.30 16.91 46.93
N GLN A 284 1.70 18.09 46.80
CA GLN A 284 1.45 19.02 47.89
C GLN A 284 0.07 18.78 48.55
N ARG A 285 -0.12 19.31 49.76
CA ARG A 285 -1.37 19.12 50.53
C ARG A 285 -2.59 19.84 49.93
N ASN A 286 -2.37 20.83 49.08
CA ASN A 286 -3.37 21.74 48.52
C ASN A 286 -3.81 21.35 47.10
N ILE A 287 -3.42 20.17 46.61
CA ILE A 287 -3.90 19.71 45.31
C ILE A 287 -5.41 19.51 45.40
N ARG A 288 -6.12 20.14 44.48
CA ARG A 288 -7.57 20.02 44.30
C ARG A 288 -7.86 19.58 42.88
N TYR A 289 -8.92 18.81 42.72
CA TYR A 289 -9.41 18.34 41.43
C TYR A 289 -10.94 18.44 41.41
N ARG A 290 -11.53 18.52 40.21
CA ARG A 290 -12.99 18.52 40.08
C ARG A 290 -13.59 17.16 40.44
N SER A 291 -14.84 17.17 40.89
CA SER A 291 -15.61 15.95 41.16
C SER A 291 -15.81 15.14 39.89
N GLU A 292 -16.18 15.82 38.81
CA GLU A 292 -16.50 15.26 37.50
C GLU A 292 -15.38 15.54 36.48
N LEU A 293 -15.39 14.77 35.40
CA LEU A 293 -14.54 15.01 34.22
C LEU A 293 -15.02 16.26 33.47
N GLU A 294 -14.13 16.85 32.68
CA GLU A 294 -14.47 18.02 31.88
C GLU A 294 -15.52 17.69 30.83
N SER A 295 -16.42 18.65 30.55
CA SER A 295 -17.55 18.48 29.62
C SER A 295 -17.14 18.22 28.17
N PHE A 296 -15.91 18.55 27.81
CA PHE A 296 -15.33 18.28 26.50
C PHE A 296 -14.65 16.90 26.39
N SER A 297 -14.71 16.09 27.45
CA SER A 297 -14.37 14.67 27.40
C SER A 297 -15.35 13.93 26.47
N ASN A 298 -14.89 12.83 25.86
CA ASN A 298 -15.67 12.00 24.96
C ASN A 298 -15.42 10.52 25.24
N ASP A 299 -15.88 9.65 24.33
CA ASP A 299 -15.80 8.20 24.45
C ASP A 299 -14.37 7.63 24.30
N ARG A 300 -13.42 8.43 23.82
CA ARG A 300 -12.01 8.05 23.60
C ARG A 300 -11.03 8.82 24.47
N GLU A 301 -11.39 10.00 24.94
CA GLU A 301 -10.51 10.90 25.68
C GLU A 301 -11.24 11.53 26.86
N ALA A 302 -10.57 11.61 27.99
CA ALA A 302 -11.11 12.21 29.19
C ALA A 302 -10.11 13.12 29.88
N TYR A 303 -10.62 14.19 30.47
CA TYR A 303 -9.82 15.24 31.06
C TYR A 303 -10.33 15.54 32.46
N LEU A 304 -9.40 15.61 33.42
CA LEU A 304 -9.70 15.98 34.79
C LEU A 304 -8.94 17.26 35.14
N TRP A 305 -9.66 18.35 35.35
CA TRP A 305 -9.05 19.57 35.87
C TRP A 305 -8.52 19.36 37.29
N SER A 306 -7.34 19.91 37.52
CA SER A 306 -6.68 19.95 38.82
C SER A 306 -5.84 21.21 39.00
N ALA A 307 -5.60 21.59 40.24
CA ALA A 307 -4.82 22.78 40.59
C ALA A 307 -4.07 22.58 41.91
N GLY A 308 -3.14 23.48 42.22
CA GLY A 308 -2.38 23.45 43.47
C GLY A 308 -1.14 22.54 43.44
N TRP A 309 -0.73 22.07 42.26
CA TRP A 309 0.50 21.30 42.07
C TRP A 309 1.77 22.16 42.19
N SER A 310 1.70 23.40 41.70
CA SER A 310 2.79 24.36 41.72
C SER A 310 2.21 25.78 41.66
N TRP A 311 2.95 26.75 42.21
CA TRP A 311 2.58 28.16 42.11
C TRP A 311 2.81 28.75 40.72
N LYS A 312 3.73 28.16 39.92
CA LYS A 312 4.08 28.67 38.59
C LYS A 312 3.04 28.33 37.53
N ILE A 313 2.45 27.13 37.63
CA ILE A 313 1.47 26.61 36.68
C ILE A 313 0.25 26.22 37.51
N PRO A 314 -0.76 27.08 37.62
CA PRO A 314 -1.86 26.90 38.55
C PRO A 314 -2.82 25.78 38.13
N THR A 315 -2.96 25.55 36.82
CA THR A 315 -3.94 24.62 36.23
C THR A 315 -3.25 23.50 35.47
N TRP A 316 -3.63 22.27 35.81
CA TRP A 316 -3.14 21.02 35.23
C TRP A 316 -4.34 20.16 34.85
N TYR A 317 -4.39 19.66 33.63
CA TYR A 317 -5.41 18.71 33.18
C TYR A 317 -4.80 17.32 33.10
N LEU A 318 -5.25 16.40 33.96
CA LEU A 318 -4.86 15.00 33.84
C LEU A 318 -5.61 14.41 32.64
N TYR A 319 -4.85 13.87 31.69
CA TYR A 319 -5.36 13.39 30.41
C TYR A 319 -5.37 11.86 30.39
N PHE A 320 -6.54 11.32 30.11
CA PHE A 320 -6.79 9.89 29.98
C PHE A 320 -7.25 9.60 28.55
N ARG A 321 -6.81 8.49 27.98
CA ARG A 321 -7.25 8.07 26.64
C ARG A 321 -7.50 6.59 26.57
N LYS A 322 -8.34 6.19 25.62
CA LYS A 322 -8.45 4.81 25.18
C LYS A 322 -7.25 4.43 24.32
N ILE A 323 -6.71 3.26 24.61
CA ILE A 323 -5.64 2.64 23.85
C ILE A 323 -6.21 2.10 22.53
N ASP A 324 -5.59 2.50 21.42
CA ASP A 324 -5.84 1.95 20.10
C ASP A 324 -4.75 0.92 19.77
N TYR A 325 -5.03 -0.34 20.07
CA TYR A 325 -4.07 -1.43 19.94
C TYR A 325 -4.78 -2.70 19.44
N PRO A 326 -5.23 -2.72 18.19
CA PRO A 326 -6.05 -3.81 17.63
C PRO A 326 -5.34 -5.17 17.58
N ALA A 327 -4.02 -5.19 17.83
CA ALA A 327 -3.23 -6.41 17.94
C ALA A 327 -3.57 -7.28 19.14
N ASP A 328 -4.11 -6.69 20.21
CA ASP A 328 -4.53 -7.41 21.40
C ASP A 328 -5.90 -6.91 21.86
N PRO A 329 -6.98 -7.68 21.63
CA PRO A 329 -8.33 -7.31 22.03
C PRO A 329 -8.51 -7.11 23.53
N GLU A 330 -7.67 -7.72 24.37
CA GLU A 330 -7.77 -7.55 25.83
C GLU A 330 -7.26 -6.19 26.28
N ILE A 331 -6.32 -5.62 25.54
CA ILE A 331 -5.71 -4.30 25.80
C ILE A 331 -6.42 -3.20 24.99
N ASN A 332 -6.87 -3.52 23.79
CA ASN A 332 -7.54 -2.58 22.90
C ASN A 332 -8.78 -1.99 23.56
N GLY A 333 -8.87 -0.66 23.58
CA GLY A 333 -9.99 0.06 24.19
C GLY A 333 -9.90 0.23 25.71
N ARG A 334 -8.88 -0.32 26.37
CA ARG A 334 -8.57 0.03 27.77
C ARG A 334 -8.18 1.50 27.89
N TRP A 335 -8.33 2.04 29.09
CA TRP A 335 -7.94 3.38 29.45
C TRP A 335 -6.54 3.42 30.06
N GLU A 336 -5.81 4.48 29.76
CA GLU A 336 -4.55 4.82 30.41
C GLU A 336 -4.52 6.29 30.81
N TRP A 337 -3.72 6.61 31.82
CA TRP A 337 -3.37 7.97 32.15
C TRP A 337 -2.16 8.37 31.30
N ALA A 338 -2.43 9.01 30.17
CA ALA A 338 -1.46 9.25 29.11
C ALA A 338 -0.60 10.50 29.34
N GLY A 339 -1.06 11.46 30.15
CA GLY A 339 -0.26 12.65 30.40
C GLY A 339 -0.93 13.74 31.20
N ILE A 340 -0.30 14.91 31.17
CA ILE A 340 -0.81 16.14 31.77
C ILE A 340 -0.65 17.28 30.78
N TYR A 341 -1.73 18.02 30.57
CA TYR A 341 -1.70 19.32 29.91
C TYR A 341 -1.59 20.45 30.93
N PHE A 342 -0.70 21.40 30.66
CA PHE A 342 -0.49 22.58 31.49
C PHE A 342 -1.27 23.78 30.96
N GLY A 343 -1.84 24.55 31.90
CA GLY A 343 -2.58 25.78 31.62
C GLY A 343 -4.03 25.54 31.22
N GLU A 344 -4.77 26.64 31.09
CA GLU A 344 -6.15 26.63 30.60
C GLU A 344 -6.18 26.24 29.12
N ARG A 345 -7.22 25.51 28.74
CA ARG A 345 -7.48 25.17 27.33
C ARG A 345 -8.01 26.43 26.63
N LEU A 346 -7.41 26.79 25.48
CA LEU A 346 -7.80 27.93 24.65
C LEU A 346 -9.06 27.64 23.82
#